data_AF-A0A931YF65-F1
#
_entry.id   AF-A0A931YF65-F1
#
_cell.length_a   1.000
_cell.length_b   1.000
_cell.length_c   1.000
_cell.angle_alpha   90.00
_cell.angle_beta   90.00
_cell.angle_gamma   90.00
#
_symmetry.space_group_name_H-M   'P 1'
#
loop_
_entity.id
_entity.type
_entity.pdbx_description
1 polymer ?
#
loop_
_entity_poly.entity_id
_entity_poly.type
_entity_poly.pdbx_seq_one_letter_code
_entity_poly.pdbx_strand_id
1 'polypeptide(L)'
;MKLLDDVATYEWPSAARCAERRVEVFERAAARHPLLEAAAAAELLAGFTPAPADPAEAVALLYADYPEFHRLAAFPADYTAAALRADYDLAQAQALLYSATRVTVEAGRDFKHILRYARLARLLHRVERIQGEPGPRAARRGRRRVAPSPAAADGGYRFVLDGPNSVLRRTRAYGVDFARFLAALVRLGDWRLQADIELRRGWRPFVFALSSGDGLGVGAAPPPEFDSSLEEAIARKFGRERAGWRLVREGAVLDVGRSLLVPDFVFHHQDGTEVLLEIVGYWT
;
A
#
# COMPACT_ATOMS: atom_id res chain seq x y z
N MET A 1 10.33 -9.26 -12.98
CA MET A 1 11.33 -9.62 -11.96
C MET A 1 10.86 -9.16 -10.59
N LYS A 2 10.77 -7.84 -10.32
CA LYS A 2 10.35 -7.32 -9.00
C LYS A 2 9.14 -8.01 -8.33
N LEU A 3 8.04 -8.23 -9.05
CA LEU A 3 6.85 -8.89 -8.47
C LEU A 3 7.12 -10.34 -8.03
N LEU A 4 8.00 -11.04 -8.74
CA LEU A 4 8.44 -12.39 -8.36
C LEU A 4 9.33 -12.34 -7.12
N ASP A 5 10.20 -11.33 -7.04
CA ASP A 5 11.06 -11.12 -5.88
C ASP A 5 10.24 -10.76 -4.63
N ASP A 6 9.16 -9.99 -4.79
CA ASP A 6 8.29 -9.55 -3.69
C ASP A 6 7.49 -10.72 -3.05
N VAL A 7 7.29 -11.84 -3.78
CA VAL A 7 6.63 -13.06 -3.26
C VAL A 7 7.62 -14.17 -2.88
N ALA A 8 8.90 -14.00 -3.24
CA ALA A 8 9.96 -14.93 -2.93
C ALA A 8 10.51 -14.72 -1.51
N THR A 9 10.99 -15.79 -0.90
CA THR A 9 11.75 -15.74 0.36
C THR A 9 13.21 -15.97 0.06
N TYR A 10 14.07 -15.10 0.59
CA TYR A 10 15.52 -15.18 0.42
C TYR A 10 16.23 -15.41 1.74
N GLU A 11 17.37 -16.10 1.69
CA GLU A 11 18.28 -16.23 2.81
C GLU A 11 18.99 -14.90 3.06
N TRP A 12 18.77 -14.32 4.24
CA TRP A 12 19.50 -13.15 4.69
C TRP A 12 20.73 -13.57 5.50
N PRO A 13 21.93 -13.10 5.14
CA PRO A 13 23.11 -13.43 5.91
C PRO A 13 23.20 -12.57 7.17
N SER A 14 22.37 -12.89 8.16
CA SER A 14 22.27 -12.13 9.43
C SER A 14 23.54 -12.14 10.28
N ALA A 15 24.50 -13.02 9.98
CA ALA A 15 25.78 -13.16 10.69
C ALA A 15 27.02 -13.06 9.79
N ALA A 16 26.88 -12.78 8.49
CA ALA A 16 28.04 -12.79 7.60
C ALA A 16 28.82 -11.49 7.70
N ARG A 17 30.10 -11.59 8.08
CA ARG A 17 31.07 -10.49 8.06
C ARG A 17 31.54 -10.23 6.62
N CYS A 18 30.61 -10.06 5.68
CA CYS A 18 30.88 -9.96 4.24
C CYS A 18 31.92 -8.89 3.92
N ALA A 19 31.73 -7.69 4.46
CA ALA A 19 32.66 -6.58 4.27
C ALA A 19 34.08 -6.89 4.79
N GLU A 20 34.20 -7.47 5.98
CA GLU A 20 35.50 -7.83 6.56
C GLU A 20 36.20 -8.92 5.72
N ARG A 21 35.45 -9.93 5.26
CA ARG A 21 35.97 -10.99 4.38
C ARG A 21 36.46 -10.43 3.05
N ARG A 22 35.75 -9.47 2.46
CA ARG A 22 36.20 -8.79 1.24
C ARG A 22 37.54 -8.09 1.45
N VAL A 23 37.69 -7.37 2.56
CA VAL A 23 38.97 -6.70 2.89
C VAL A 23 40.09 -7.73 3.00
N GLU A 24 39.88 -8.81 3.76
CA GLU A 24 40.89 -9.85 3.95
C GLU A 24 41.31 -10.53 2.63
N VAL A 25 40.34 -10.83 1.75
CA VAL A 25 40.63 -11.42 0.43
C VAL A 25 41.40 -10.44 -0.45
N PHE A 26 40.99 -9.16 -0.48
CA PHE A 26 41.65 -8.16 -1.34
C PHE A 26 43.03 -7.74 -0.84
N GLU A 27 43.27 -7.71 0.47
CA GLU A 27 44.61 -7.49 1.04
C GLU A 27 45.57 -8.62 0.65
N ARG A 28 45.12 -9.88 0.77
CA ARG A 28 45.90 -11.04 0.32
C ARG A 28 46.15 -11.03 -1.19
N ALA A 29 45.15 -10.58 -1.97
CA ALA A 29 45.27 -10.43 -3.41
C ALA A 29 46.29 -9.34 -3.80
N ALA A 30 46.29 -8.21 -3.11
CA ALA A 30 47.20 -7.09 -3.37
C ALA A 30 48.67 -7.49 -3.17
N ALA A 31 48.98 -8.33 -2.18
CA ALA A 31 50.33 -8.86 -1.95
C ALA A 31 50.83 -9.79 -3.08
N ARG A 32 49.93 -10.31 -3.92
CA ARG A 32 50.23 -11.22 -5.04
C ARG A 32 49.97 -10.57 -6.41
N HIS A 33 49.85 -9.25 -6.46
CA HIS A 33 49.54 -8.52 -7.69
C HIS A 33 50.70 -8.57 -8.70
N PRO A 34 50.44 -8.77 -10.02
CA PRO A 34 49.14 -9.02 -10.64
C PRO A 34 48.71 -10.50 -10.57
N LEU A 35 47.41 -10.73 -10.33
CA LEU A 35 46.81 -12.06 -10.38
C LEU A 35 46.30 -12.33 -11.80
N LEU A 36 47.10 -13.04 -12.60
CA LEU A 36 46.76 -13.38 -13.99
C LEU A 36 46.22 -14.81 -14.14
N GLU A 37 46.53 -15.68 -13.17
CA GLU A 37 46.18 -17.10 -13.21
C GLU A 37 44.94 -17.40 -12.35
N ALA A 38 43.95 -18.11 -12.92
CA ALA A 38 42.71 -18.45 -12.23
C ALA A 38 42.93 -19.33 -10.98
N ALA A 39 43.93 -20.22 -11.02
CA ALA A 39 44.29 -21.06 -9.87
C ALA A 39 44.76 -20.23 -8.66
N ALA A 40 45.57 -19.20 -8.90
CA ALA A 40 46.06 -18.31 -7.85
C ALA A 40 44.92 -17.48 -7.23
N ALA A 41 43.90 -17.10 -8.01
CA ALA A 41 42.69 -16.45 -7.50
C ALA A 41 41.83 -17.41 -6.65
N ALA A 42 41.70 -18.68 -7.07
CA ALA A 42 40.95 -19.68 -6.31
C ALA A 42 41.58 -19.97 -4.94
N GLU A 43 42.91 -19.98 -4.82
CA GLU A 43 43.59 -20.12 -3.52
C GLU A 43 43.24 -19.00 -2.54
N LEU A 44 43.10 -17.76 -3.02
CA LEU A 44 42.73 -16.61 -2.17
C LEU A 44 41.30 -16.74 -1.64
N LEU A 45 40.43 -17.36 -2.44
CA LEU A 45 39.05 -17.69 -2.08
C LEU A 45 38.92 -18.97 -1.24
N ALA A 46 39.97 -19.77 -1.05
CA ALA A 46 39.91 -21.00 -0.25
C ALA A 46 39.80 -20.74 1.28
N GLY A 47 39.90 -19.48 1.72
CA GLY A 47 39.84 -19.10 3.15
C GLY A 47 38.44 -19.17 3.79
N PHE A 48 37.40 -19.50 3.03
CA PHE A 48 36.06 -19.71 3.59
C PHE A 48 35.99 -21.02 4.37
N THR A 49 35.29 -21.02 5.51
CA THR A 49 34.98 -22.24 6.28
C THR A 49 33.48 -22.31 6.54
N PRO A 50 32.79 -23.38 6.08
CA PRO A 50 33.30 -24.42 5.18
C PRO A 50 33.74 -23.83 3.83
N ALA A 51 34.71 -24.47 3.18
CA ALA A 51 35.15 -24.04 1.86
C ALA A 51 34.03 -24.32 0.84
N PRO A 52 33.57 -23.31 0.09
CA PRO A 52 32.58 -23.50 -0.97
C PRO A 52 33.12 -24.42 -2.06
N ALA A 53 32.23 -25.16 -2.72
CA ALA A 53 32.62 -26.18 -3.69
C ALA A 53 33.12 -25.59 -5.02
N ASP A 54 32.75 -24.34 -5.31
CA ASP A 54 33.08 -23.60 -6.52
C ASP A 54 33.58 -22.18 -6.14
N PRO A 55 34.67 -21.66 -6.76
CA PRO A 55 35.07 -20.26 -6.66
C PRO A 55 33.93 -19.25 -6.86
N ALA A 56 32.97 -19.51 -7.75
CA ALA A 56 31.82 -18.62 -7.95
C ALA A 56 30.94 -18.52 -6.68
N GLU A 57 30.81 -19.63 -5.95
CA GLU A 57 30.10 -19.67 -4.68
C GLU A 57 30.83 -18.87 -3.59
N ALA A 58 32.17 -18.92 -3.58
CA ALA A 58 32.99 -18.08 -2.70
C ALA A 58 32.77 -16.59 -2.96
N VAL A 59 32.75 -16.20 -4.24
CA VAL A 59 32.45 -14.81 -4.63
C VAL A 59 31.05 -14.42 -4.20
N ALA A 60 30.04 -15.27 -4.39
CA ALA A 60 28.68 -14.97 -3.94
C ALA A 60 28.60 -14.75 -2.43
N LEU A 61 29.32 -15.55 -1.64
CA LEU A 61 29.40 -15.40 -0.19
C LEU A 61 30.14 -14.12 0.26
N LEU A 62 31.07 -13.57 -0.54
CA LEU A 62 31.70 -12.27 -0.26
C LEU A 62 30.71 -11.10 -0.40
N TYR A 63 29.70 -11.26 -1.24
CA TYR A 63 28.73 -10.21 -1.57
C TYR A 63 27.31 -10.53 -1.11
N ALA A 64 27.13 -11.54 -0.26
CA ALA A 64 25.81 -11.95 0.21
C ALA A 64 25.06 -10.84 0.97
N ASP A 65 25.73 -9.75 1.39
CA ASP A 65 25.11 -8.54 1.94
C ASP A 65 24.41 -7.65 0.89
N TYR A 66 24.59 -7.95 -0.40
CA TYR A 66 23.90 -7.30 -1.51
C TYR A 66 22.73 -8.16 -2.00
N PRO A 67 21.55 -7.56 -2.29
CA PRO A 67 20.35 -8.28 -2.70
C PRO A 67 20.56 -9.22 -3.89
N GLU A 68 21.43 -8.87 -4.84
CA GLU A 68 21.73 -9.64 -6.04
C GLU A 68 22.40 -11.00 -5.74
N PHE A 69 22.96 -11.16 -4.53
CA PHE A 69 23.62 -12.39 -4.09
C PHE A 69 22.83 -13.15 -3.01
N HIS A 70 21.64 -12.67 -2.66
CA HIS A 70 20.77 -13.41 -1.75
C HIS A 70 20.29 -14.71 -2.42
N ARG A 71 20.41 -15.83 -1.71
CA ARG A 71 19.93 -17.12 -2.22
C ARG A 71 18.43 -17.22 -2.05
N LEU A 72 17.74 -17.67 -3.09
CA LEU A 72 16.32 -17.98 -3.02
C LEU A 72 16.11 -19.18 -2.09
N ALA A 73 15.45 -18.94 -0.95
CA ALA A 73 15.12 -19.98 0.03
C ALA A 73 13.82 -20.70 -0.32
N ALA A 74 12.81 -19.93 -0.74
CA ALA A 74 11.50 -20.48 -1.09
C ALA A 74 10.78 -19.60 -2.11
N PHE A 75 9.96 -20.23 -2.93
CA PHE A 75 9.01 -19.58 -3.84
C PHE A 75 7.63 -20.25 -3.68
N PRO A 76 6.52 -19.51 -3.60
CA PRO A 76 5.20 -20.12 -3.39
C PRO A 76 4.81 -21.03 -4.55
N ALA A 77 4.53 -22.30 -4.25
CA ALA A 77 4.25 -23.33 -5.27
C ALA A 77 2.93 -23.11 -6.01
N ASP A 78 2.00 -22.37 -5.40
CA ASP A 78 0.69 -22.00 -5.93
C ASP A 78 0.70 -20.65 -6.69
N TYR A 79 1.85 -19.98 -6.81
CA TYR A 79 1.96 -18.72 -7.54
C TYR A 79 1.95 -18.96 -9.06
N THR A 80 0.78 -18.80 -9.67
CA THR A 80 0.56 -19.06 -11.09
C THR A 80 0.86 -17.85 -11.98
N ALA A 81 1.00 -18.08 -13.30
CA ALA A 81 1.09 -17.00 -14.28
C ALA A 81 -0.13 -16.05 -14.26
N ALA A 82 -1.31 -16.57 -13.90
CA ALA A 82 -2.51 -15.75 -13.72
C ALA A 82 -2.41 -14.82 -12.50
N ALA A 83 -1.84 -15.32 -11.39
CA ALA A 83 -1.55 -14.50 -10.20
C ALA A 83 -0.54 -13.39 -10.53
N LEU A 84 0.55 -13.72 -11.24
CA LEU A 84 1.52 -12.72 -11.70
C LEU A 84 0.88 -11.61 -12.54
N ARG A 85 -0.02 -11.97 -13.45
CA ARG A 85 -0.75 -10.99 -14.25
C ARG A 85 -1.65 -10.11 -13.38
N ALA A 86 -2.39 -10.70 -12.44
CA ALA A 86 -3.27 -9.96 -11.53
C ALA A 86 -2.48 -8.96 -10.66
N ASP A 87 -1.33 -9.38 -10.11
CA ASP A 87 -0.43 -8.53 -9.33
C ASP A 87 0.19 -7.43 -10.19
N TYR A 88 0.55 -7.74 -11.44
CA TYR A 88 1.06 -6.76 -12.38
C TYR A 88 0.03 -5.68 -12.73
N ASP A 89 -1.19 -6.08 -13.05
CA ASP A 89 -2.28 -5.16 -13.37
C ASP A 89 -2.58 -4.25 -12.16
N LEU A 90 -2.61 -4.81 -10.94
CA LEU A 90 -2.78 -4.05 -9.71
C LEU A 90 -1.61 -3.09 -9.46
N ALA A 91 -0.36 -3.55 -9.62
CA ALA A 91 0.83 -2.74 -9.43
C ALA A 91 0.89 -1.56 -10.42
N GLN A 92 0.44 -1.75 -11.67
CA GLN A 92 0.32 -0.67 -12.65
C GLN A 92 -0.69 0.40 -12.21
N ALA A 93 -1.87 -0.03 -11.76
CA ALA A 93 -2.87 0.88 -11.24
C ALA A 93 -2.36 1.64 -9.99
N GLN A 94 -1.70 0.94 -9.06
CA GLN A 94 -1.08 1.55 -7.88
C GLN A 94 -0.01 2.57 -8.27
N ALA A 95 0.87 2.24 -9.22
CA ALA A 95 1.92 3.12 -9.70
C ALA A 95 1.37 4.42 -10.30
N LEU A 96 0.24 4.36 -11.02
CA LEU A 96 -0.44 5.56 -11.53
C LEU A 96 -0.93 6.47 -10.39
N LEU A 97 -1.46 5.89 -9.30
CA LEU A 97 -1.98 6.66 -8.18
C LEU A 97 -0.92 7.47 -7.42
N TYR A 98 0.37 7.13 -7.52
CA TYR A 98 1.46 7.97 -6.97
C TYR A 98 1.49 9.38 -7.60
N SER A 99 0.96 9.52 -8.82
CA SER A 99 0.87 10.79 -9.53
C SER A 99 -0.53 11.41 -9.47
N ALA A 100 -1.42 10.86 -8.64
CA ALA A 100 -2.75 11.42 -8.47
C ALA A 100 -2.70 12.71 -7.64
N THR A 101 -3.41 13.74 -8.10
CA THR A 101 -3.64 14.98 -7.33
C THR A 101 -4.92 14.89 -6.52
N ARG A 102 -5.89 14.13 -7.00
CA ARG A 102 -7.17 13.83 -6.33
C ARG A 102 -7.66 12.45 -6.74
N VAL A 103 -8.26 11.74 -5.79
CA VAL A 103 -8.96 10.46 -6.03
C VAL A 103 -10.37 10.55 -5.47
N THR A 104 -11.36 10.19 -6.28
CA THR A 104 -12.77 10.11 -5.89
C THR A 104 -13.21 8.66 -5.93
N VAL A 105 -13.80 8.16 -4.86
CA VAL A 105 -14.42 6.82 -4.82
C VAL A 105 -15.90 6.98 -4.54
N GLU A 106 -16.74 6.53 -5.46
CA GLU A 106 -18.18 6.39 -5.26
C GLU A 106 -18.47 4.97 -4.82
N ALA A 107 -19.15 4.84 -3.69
CA ALA A 107 -19.47 3.58 -3.03
C ALA A 107 -20.98 3.42 -2.91
N GLY A 108 -21.48 2.23 -3.23
CA GLY A 108 -22.84 1.82 -2.88
C GLY A 108 -22.89 1.23 -1.47
N ARG A 109 -23.21 -0.05 -1.35
CA ARG A 109 -23.50 -0.73 -0.06
C ARG A 109 -22.27 -0.92 0.84
N ASP A 110 -21.08 -1.08 0.28
CA ASP A 110 -19.85 -1.40 1.02
C ASP A 110 -19.08 -0.18 1.56
N PHE A 111 -19.75 0.97 1.73
CA PHE A 111 -19.08 2.21 2.14
C PHE A 111 -18.34 2.08 3.48
N LYS A 112 -18.85 1.30 4.45
CA LYS A 112 -18.21 1.12 5.76
C LYS A 112 -16.84 0.46 5.64
N HIS A 113 -16.71 -0.53 4.75
CA HIS A 113 -15.43 -1.19 4.50
C HIS A 113 -14.45 -0.24 3.80
N ILE A 114 -14.93 0.53 2.82
CA ILE A 114 -14.10 1.53 2.12
C ILE A 114 -13.61 2.59 3.09
N LEU A 115 -14.49 3.09 3.96
CA LEU A 115 -14.15 4.06 5.00
C LEU A 115 -13.11 3.48 5.96
N ARG A 116 -13.33 2.26 6.45
CA ARG A 116 -12.37 1.56 7.32
C ARG A 116 -10.99 1.48 6.65
N TYR A 117 -10.91 1.07 5.38
CA TYR A 117 -9.63 0.98 4.69
C TYR A 117 -8.98 2.35 4.43
N ALA A 118 -9.76 3.39 4.12
CA ALA A 118 -9.23 4.75 3.99
C ALA A 118 -8.61 5.25 5.29
N ARG A 119 -9.25 4.97 6.44
CA ARG A 119 -8.76 5.32 7.78
C ARG A 119 -7.52 4.53 8.17
N LEU A 120 -7.51 3.23 7.90
CA LEU A 120 -6.36 2.36 8.17
C LEU A 120 -5.13 2.76 7.34
N ALA A 121 -5.35 3.20 6.10
CA ALA A 121 -4.33 3.83 5.28
C ALA A 121 -4.03 5.29 5.69
N ARG A 122 -4.76 5.84 6.67
CA ARG A 122 -4.64 7.22 7.18
C ARG A 122 -4.77 8.28 6.10
N LEU A 123 -5.55 8.01 5.07
CA LEU A 123 -5.72 8.92 3.94
C LEU A 123 -6.54 10.13 4.37
N LEU A 124 -6.16 11.31 3.88
CA LEU A 124 -6.96 12.51 4.03
C LEU A 124 -8.17 12.38 3.12
N HIS A 125 -9.36 12.41 3.71
CA HIS A 125 -10.60 12.16 2.99
C HIS A 125 -11.74 13.02 3.50
N ARG A 126 -12.66 13.31 2.59
CA ARG A 126 -13.99 13.83 2.88
C ARG A 126 -15.00 12.83 2.40
N VAL A 127 -16.03 12.56 3.20
CA VAL A 127 -17.16 11.73 2.79
C VAL A 127 -18.39 12.60 2.58
N GLU A 128 -19.07 12.42 1.47
CA GLU A 128 -20.31 13.13 1.12
C GLU A 128 -21.39 12.10 0.79
N ARG A 129 -22.63 12.37 1.17
CA ARG A 129 -23.77 11.53 0.76
C ARG A 129 -24.20 11.92 -0.65
N ILE A 130 -24.31 10.95 -1.53
CA ILE A 130 -24.86 11.16 -2.87
C ILE A 130 -26.38 11.12 -2.74
N GLN A 131 -27.03 12.28 -2.86
CA GLN A 131 -28.48 12.33 -2.97
C GLN A 131 -28.87 11.74 -4.33
N GLY A 132 -29.77 10.76 -4.35
CA GLY A 132 -30.24 10.16 -5.60
C GLY A 132 -30.85 11.25 -6.49
N GLU A 133 -30.22 11.52 -7.63
CA GLU A 133 -30.86 12.35 -8.66
C GLU A 133 -31.91 11.50 -9.38
N PRO A 134 -33.15 12.00 -9.58
CA PRO A 134 -34.20 11.24 -10.22
C PRO A 134 -33.93 11.09 -11.73
N GLY A 135 -33.26 10.00 -12.12
CA GLY A 135 -33.18 9.46 -13.48
C GLY A 135 -32.55 10.39 -14.55
N PRO A 136 -32.01 9.84 -15.65
CA PRO A 136 -31.33 10.67 -16.63
C PRO A 136 -32.33 11.53 -17.43
N ARG A 137 -32.30 12.86 -17.25
CA ARG A 137 -32.72 13.79 -18.31
C ARG A 137 -31.75 13.60 -19.48
N ALA A 138 -32.31 13.31 -20.66
CA ALA A 138 -31.59 12.90 -21.87
C ALA A 138 -30.33 13.75 -22.15
N ALA A 139 -29.15 13.16 -21.97
CA ALA A 139 -27.88 13.76 -22.34
C ALA A 139 -27.47 13.32 -23.76
N ARG A 140 -27.05 14.33 -24.54
CA ARG A 140 -26.60 14.29 -25.94
C ARG A 140 -25.67 13.11 -26.27
N ARG A 141 -25.95 12.48 -27.43
CA ARG A 141 -25.11 11.48 -28.11
C ARG A 141 -23.68 12.01 -28.31
N GLY A 142 -22.67 11.23 -27.90
CA GLY A 142 -21.28 11.44 -28.33
C GLY A 142 -20.16 10.97 -27.41
N ARG A 143 -20.40 10.74 -26.10
CA ARG A 143 -19.37 10.21 -25.19
C ARG A 143 -19.62 8.75 -24.88
N ARG A 144 -18.55 7.94 -24.96
CA ARG A 144 -18.49 6.52 -24.56
C ARG A 144 -19.27 6.35 -23.26
N ARG A 145 -20.34 5.55 -23.30
CA ARG A 145 -21.27 5.35 -22.19
C ARG A 145 -20.51 4.58 -21.10
N VAL A 146 -19.96 5.31 -20.13
CA VAL A 146 -19.43 4.68 -18.92
C VAL A 146 -20.63 4.12 -18.15
N ALA A 147 -20.50 2.90 -17.61
CA ALA A 147 -21.56 2.28 -16.82
C ALA A 147 -22.09 3.25 -15.74
N PRO A 148 -23.41 3.26 -15.46
CA PRO A 148 -23.97 4.10 -14.42
C PRO A 148 -23.28 3.81 -13.07
N SER A 149 -23.05 4.86 -12.28
CA SER A 149 -22.44 4.72 -10.96
C SER A 149 -23.33 3.87 -10.06
N PRO A 150 -22.79 2.92 -9.28
CA PRO A 150 -23.57 2.14 -8.31
C PRO A 150 -24.32 3.02 -7.30
N ALA A 151 -23.75 4.19 -6.97
CA ALA A 151 -24.33 5.15 -6.04
C ALA A 151 -25.49 5.98 -6.62
N ALA A 152 -25.72 5.94 -7.94
CA ALA A 152 -26.72 6.78 -8.61
C ALA A 152 -28.16 6.23 -8.52
N ALA A 153 -28.35 4.96 -8.14
CA ALA A 153 -29.69 4.34 -8.09
C ALA A 153 -30.35 4.40 -6.70
N ASP A 154 -29.60 4.11 -5.62
CA ASP A 154 -30.18 3.87 -4.29
C ASP A 154 -29.65 4.83 -3.18
N GLY A 155 -28.85 5.83 -3.56
CA GLY A 155 -28.20 6.74 -2.61
C GLY A 155 -26.94 6.12 -2.01
N GLY A 156 -25.78 6.49 -2.55
CA GLY A 156 -24.47 6.04 -2.07
C GLY A 156 -23.64 7.11 -1.38
N TYR A 157 -22.35 6.86 -1.24
CA TYR A 157 -21.39 7.75 -0.60
C TYR A 157 -20.25 8.08 -1.57
N ARG A 158 -19.77 9.31 -1.52
CA ARG A 158 -18.60 9.77 -2.26
C ARG A 158 -17.47 10.08 -1.30
N PHE A 159 -16.35 9.40 -1.46
CA PHE A 159 -15.09 9.69 -0.81
C PHE A 159 -14.28 10.58 -1.74
N VAL A 160 -13.88 11.75 -1.29
CA VAL A 160 -12.93 12.63 -1.97
C VAL A 160 -11.63 12.57 -1.18
N LEU A 161 -10.60 11.98 -1.77
CA LEU A 161 -9.29 11.78 -1.18
C LEU A 161 -8.30 12.73 -1.84
N ASP A 162 -7.48 13.42 -1.05
CA ASP A 162 -6.33 14.17 -1.59
C ASP A 162 -5.29 13.17 -2.07
N GLY A 163 -4.76 13.36 -3.29
CA GLY A 163 -3.80 12.44 -3.89
C GLY A 163 -2.36 12.68 -3.40
N PRO A 164 -1.42 11.73 -3.64
CA PRO A 164 -0.03 11.89 -3.24
C PRO A 164 0.72 13.06 -3.86
N ASN A 165 0.31 13.52 -5.05
CA ASN A 165 0.88 14.69 -5.71
C ASN A 165 0.12 15.99 -5.37
N SER A 166 -0.63 16.02 -4.27
CA SER A 166 -1.24 17.23 -3.72
C SER A 166 -0.23 18.02 -2.87
N VAL A 167 -0.71 18.96 -2.04
CA VAL A 167 0.09 19.91 -1.22
C VAL A 167 0.92 19.21 -0.11
N LEU A 168 0.93 17.88 -0.06
CA LEU A 168 1.56 17.09 1.00
C LEU A 168 3.09 17.06 0.92
N ARG A 169 3.76 17.29 2.05
CA ARG A 169 5.24 17.29 2.16
C ARG A 169 5.87 15.88 2.20
N ARG A 170 5.07 14.80 2.34
CA ARG A 170 5.53 13.39 2.45
C ARG A 170 4.91 12.48 1.37
N THR A 171 4.98 12.90 0.11
CA THR A 171 4.30 12.29 -1.04
C THR A 171 4.59 10.79 -1.24
N ARG A 172 5.82 10.31 -0.97
CA ARG A 172 6.16 8.87 -1.11
C ARG A 172 5.48 7.96 -0.10
N ALA A 173 5.52 8.30 1.20
CA ALA A 173 4.89 7.49 2.24
C ALA A 173 3.37 7.45 2.05
N TYR A 174 2.79 8.60 1.69
CA TYR A 174 1.38 8.72 1.39
C TYR A 174 0.97 7.95 0.13
N GLY A 175 1.84 7.88 -0.89
CA GLY A 175 1.66 7.03 -2.06
C GLY A 175 1.63 5.53 -1.75
N VAL A 176 2.47 5.06 -0.81
CA VAL A 176 2.43 3.67 -0.33
C VAL A 176 1.11 3.37 0.37
N ASP A 177 0.63 4.29 1.21
CA ASP A 177 -0.65 4.16 1.90
C ASP A 177 -1.83 4.17 0.89
N PHE A 178 -1.75 4.95 -0.18
CA PHE A 178 -2.70 4.89 -1.30
C PHE A 178 -2.68 3.55 -2.05
N ALA A 179 -1.50 3.00 -2.31
CA ALA A 179 -1.36 1.69 -2.95
C ALA A 179 -2.01 0.58 -2.11
N ARG A 180 -1.83 0.64 -0.78
CA ARG A 180 -2.50 -0.24 0.19
C ARG A 180 -4.01 -0.08 0.18
N PHE A 181 -4.51 1.15 0.16
CA PHE A 181 -5.94 1.42 0.03
C PHE A 181 -6.51 0.81 -1.26
N LEU A 182 -5.84 0.98 -2.41
CA LEU A 182 -6.29 0.38 -3.66
C LEU A 182 -6.31 -1.15 -3.59
N ALA A 183 -5.28 -1.77 -3.00
CA ALA A 183 -5.24 -3.23 -2.82
C ALA A 183 -6.40 -3.77 -1.98
N ALA A 184 -6.86 -2.99 -1.00
CA ALA A 184 -8.04 -3.33 -0.21
C ALA A 184 -9.35 -3.04 -0.98
N LEU A 185 -9.43 -1.91 -1.67
CA LEU A 185 -10.61 -1.46 -2.43
C LEU A 185 -10.99 -2.47 -3.52
N VAL A 186 -10.02 -2.98 -4.28
CA VAL A 186 -10.29 -3.89 -5.41
C VAL A 186 -10.92 -5.22 -5.01
N ARG A 187 -10.88 -5.57 -3.72
CA ARG A 187 -11.54 -6.76 -3.17
C ARG A 187 -13.00 -6.53 -2.80
N LEU A 188 -13.43 -5.27 -2.74
CA LEU A 188 -14.80 -4.89 -2.44
C LEU A 188 -15.65 -4.85 -3.72
N GLY A 189 -16.95 -4.98 -3.55
CA GLY A 189 -17.91 -4.77 -4.63
C GLY A 189 -18.43 -3.34 -4.67
N ASP A 190 -19.21 -3.04 -5.70
CA ASP A 190 -20.13 -1.90 -5.70
C ASP A 190 -19.45 -0.52 -5.51
N TRP A 191 -18.27 -0.36 -6.12
CA TRP A 191 -17.50 0.89 -6.08
C TRP A 191 -17.02 1.31 -7.47
N ARG A 192 -16.76 2.61 -7.59
CA ARG A 192 -16.11 3.23 -8.74
C ARG A 192 -15.08 4.25 -8.27
N LEU A 193 -13.86 4.15 -8.79
CA LEU A 193 -12.76 5.07 -8.54
C LEU A 193 -12.50 5.94 -9.77
N GLN A 194 -12.24 7.21 -9.52
CA GLN A 194 -11.73 8.15 -10.51
C GLN A 194 -10.55 8.92 -9.92
N ALA A 195 -9.43 8.97 -10.62
CA ALA A 195 -8.24 9.69 -10.19
C ALA A 195 -7.83 10.73 -11.25
N ASP A 196 -7.56 11.95 -10.79
CA ASP A 196 -6.98 13.02 -11.60
C ASP A 196 -5.45 12.85 -11.55
N ILE A 197 -4.84 12.53 -12.71
CA ILE A 197 -3.42 12.17 -12.81
C ILE A 197 -2.61 13.28 -13.45
N GLU A 198 -1.50 13.65 -12.80
CA GLU A 198 -0.47 14.53 -13.35
C GLU A 198 0.90 13.84 -13.24
N LEU A 199 1.32 13.14 -14.30
CA LEU A 199 2.55 12.33 -14.30
C LEU A 199 3.83 13.17 -14.25
N ARG A 200 3.89 14.22 -15.08
CA ARG A 200 5.09 15.03 -15.28
C ARG A 200 4.70 16.45 -15.64
N ARG A 201 5.50 17.41 -15.19
CA ARG A 201 5.30 18.83 -15.52
C ARG A 201 5.28 19.01 -17.05
N GLY A 202 4.24 19.68 -17.55
CA GLY A 202 4.06 19.95 -18.98
C GLY A 202 3.36 18.84 -19.78
N TRP A 203 3.11 17.68 -19.18
CA TRP A 203 2.24 16.67 -19.78
C TRP A 203 0.78 17.04 -19.53
N ARG A 204 -0.10 16.67 -20.47
CA ARG A 204 -1.54 16.90 -20.30
C ARG A 204 -2.07 16.01 -19.17
N PRO A 205 -2.73 16.57 -18.14
CA PRO A 205 -3.41 15.78 -17.13
C PRO A 205 -4.49 14.90 -17.77
N PHE A 206 -4.75 13.74 -17.15
CA PHE A 206 -5.79 12.83 -17.60
C PHE A 206 -6.51 12.19 -16.42
N VAL A 207 -7.68 11.64 -16.72
CA VAL A 207 -8.50 10.94 -15.73
C VAL A 207 -8.30 9.44 -15.89
N PHE A 208 -7.89 8.79 -14.81
CA PHE A 208 -7.87 7.34 -14.69
C PHE A 208 -9.14 6.88 -13.98
N ALA A 209 -9.80 5.83 -14.47
CA ALA A 209 -11.04 5.33 -13.91
C ALA A 209 -11.00 3.81 -13.77
N LEU A 210 -11.52 3.31 -12.64
CA LEU A 210 -11.67 1.90 -12.31
C LEU A 210 -13.03 1.67 -11.64
N SER A 211 -13.51 0.43 -11.69
CA SER A 211 -14.71 -0.03 -11.04
C SER A 211 -14.52 -1.46 -10.52
N SER A 212 -15.38 -1.88 -9.60
CA SER A 212 -15.40 -3.27 -9.13
C SER A 212 -15.65 -4.30 -10.25
N GLY A 213 -16.13 -3.86 -11.42
CA GLY A 213 -16.37 -4.71 -12.58
C GLY A 213 -15.16 -4.95 -13.48
N ASP A 214 -14.04 -4.25 -13.27
CA ASP A 214 -12.85 -4.35 -14.13
C ASP A 214 -11.97 -5.57 -13.82
N GLY A 215 -12.29 -6.33 -12.75
CA GLY A 215 -11.59 -7.57 -12.40
C GLY A 215 -10.16 -7.37 -11.86
N LEU A 216 -9.80 -6.15 -11.47
CA LEU A 216 -8.51 -5.84 -10.88
C LEU A 216 -8.37 -6.55 -9.50
N GLY A 217 -7.22 -7.16 -9.22
CA GLY A 217 -6.95 -7.80 -7.92
C GLY A 217 -7.71 -9.11 -7.65
N VAL A 218 -8.37 -9.70 -8.65
CA VAL A 218 -8.95 -11.05 -8.54
C VAL A 218 -7.84 -12.05 -8.25
N GLY A 219 -7.95 -12.76 -7.13
CA GLY A 219 -6.94 -13.73 -6.69
C GLY A 219 -5.73 -13.13 -5.98
N ALA A 220 -5.69 -11.81 -5.76
CA ALA A 220 -4.62 -11.18 -4.99
C ALA A 220 -4.68 -11.59 -3.52
N ALA A 221 -3.50 -11.76 -2.90
CA ALA A 221 -3.39 -12.03 -1.47
C ALA A 221 -4.08 -10.93 -0.64
N PRO A 222 -4.71 -11.26 0.49
CA PRO A 222 -5.27 -10.25 1.38
C PRO A 222 -4.16 -9.31 1.88
N PRO A 223 -4.39 -7.99 1.91
CA PRO A 223 -3.49 -7.11 2.62
C PRO A 223 -3.45 -7.57 4.10
N PRO A 224 -2.30 -7.42 4.78
CA PRO A 224 -2.24 -7.68 6.22
C PRO A 224 -3.35 -6.87 6.91
N GLU A 225 -4.02 -7.48 7.89
CA GLU A 225 -5.02 -6.77 8.67
C GLU A 225 -4.37 -5.53 9.28
N PHE A 226 -4.77 -4.36 8.78
CA PHE A 226 -4.41 -3.11 9.40
C PHE A 226 -5.28 -3.01 10.66
N ASP A 227 -4.70 -3.28 11.82
CA ASP A 227 -5.17 -2.65 13.05
C ASP A 227 -4.17 -1.54 13.34
N SER A 228 -4.64 -0.30 13.45
CA SER A 228 -3.73 0.78 13.79
C SER A 228 -3.33 0.55 15.24
N SER A 229 -2.11 0.04 15.44
CA SER A 229 -1.54 -0.21 16.77
C SER A 229 -1.67 1.01 17.71
N LEU A 230 -1.81 2.22 17.13
CA LEU A 230 -2.12 3.45 17.83
C LEU A 230 -3.54 3.51 18.41
N GLU A 231 -4.58 3.25 17.61
CA GLU A 231 -5.95 3.19 18.13
C GLU A 231 -6.10 2.10 19.18
N GLU A 232 -5.52 0.92 18.92
CA GLU A 232 -5.52 -0.18 19.88
C GLU A 232 -4.80 0.22 21.17
N ALA A 233 -3.64 0.89 21.06
CA ALA A 233 -2.92 1.39 22.23
C ALA A 233 -3.71 2.45 23.00
N ILE A 234 -4.44 3.33 22.33
CA ILE A 234 -5.31 4.34 22.96
C ILE A 234 -6.46 3.64 23.69
N ALA A 235 -7.18 2.75 23.03
CA ALA A 235 -8.28 2.01 23.62
C ALA A 235 -7.82 1.18 24.83
N ARG A 236 -6.69 0.47 24.69
CA ARG A 236 -6.08 -0.33 25.77
C ARG A 236 -5.65 0.53 26.95
N LYS A 237 -5.03 1.69 26.69
CA LYS A 237 -4.56 2.61 27.73
C LYS A 237 -5.72 3.34 28.42
N PHE A 238 -6.80 3.61 27.70
CA PHE A 238 -7.99 4.26 28.26
C PHE A 238 -8.82 3.29 29.12
N GLY A 239 -8.96 2.03 28.70
CA GLY A 239 -9.81 1.04 29.34
C GLY A 239 -11.28 1.17 28.93
N ARG A 240 -12.19 0.46 29.61
CA ARG A 240 -13.64 0.55 29.30
C ARG A 240 -14.25 1.85 29.81
N GLU A 241 -13.87 2.27 31.02
CA GLU A 241 -14.36 3.48 31.66
C GLU A 241 -13.24 4.14 32.46
N ARG A 242 -13.22 5.47 32.50
CA ARG A 242 -12.25 6.25 33.26
C ARG A 242 -12.83 7.59 33.67
N ALA A 243 -12.84 7.89 34.97
CA ALA A 243 -13.30 9.18 35.51
C ALA A 243 -14.68 9.62 34.96
N GLY A 244 -15.65 8.70 34.94
CA GLY A 244 -17.01 8.97 34.42
C GLY A 244 -17.16 8.90 32.90
N TRP A 245 -16.06 8.75 32.15
CA TRP A 245 -16.09 8.63 30.70
C TRP A 245 -16.08 7.19 30.23
N ARG A 246 -16.91 6.86 29.25
CA ARG A 246 -16.90 5.62 28.48
C ARG A 246 -16.43 5.90 27.06
N LEU A 247 -15.51 5.07 26.57
CA LEU A 247 -15.00 5.15 25.20
C LEU A 247 -15.72 4.12 24.32
N VAL A 248 -16.21 4.58 23.17
CA VAL A 248 -16.83 3.76 22.12
C VAL A 248 -15.99 3.88 20.85
N ARG A 249 -15.52 2.74 20.32
CA ARG A 249 -14.86 2.66 19.00
C ARG A 249 -15.92 2.64 17.90
N GLU A 250 -15.65 3.32 16.79
CA GLU A 250 -16.48 3.30 15.57
C GLU A 250 -17.97 3.61 15.81
N GLY A 251 -18.26 4.60 16.66
CA GLY A 251 -19.60 4.79 17.21
C GLY A 251 -20.56 5.69 16.43
N ALA A 252 -20.09 6.69 15.69
CA ALA A 252 -20.96 7.70 15.12
C ALA A 252 -20.60 8.04 13.66
N VAL A 253 -21.59 7.95 12.77
CA VAL A 253 -21.56 8.67 11.49
C VAL A 253 -22.42 9.90 11.69
N LEU A 254 -21.79 11.07 11.76
CA LEU A 254 -22.48 12.32 12.00
C LEU A 254 -22.70 13.04 10.68
N ASP A 255 -23.95 13.35 10.40
CA ASP A 255 -24.29 14.19 9.26
C ASP A 255 -24.06 15.66 9.63
N VAL A 256 -23.05 16.27 8.99
CA VAL A 256 -22.71 17.69 9.13
C VAL A 256 -23.08 18.41 7.85
N GLY A 257 -24.35 18.32 7.47
CA GLY A 257 -24.95 19.01 6.33
C GLY A 257 -24.71 18.31 4.99
N ARG A 258 -23.59 18.61 4.32
CA ARG A 258 -23.23 17.98 3.03
C ARG A 258 -22.12 16.94 3.17
N SER A 259 -21.49 16.86 4.34
CA SER A 259 -20.37 15.97 4.61
C SER A 259 -20.66 15.13 5.84
N LEU A 260 -20.08 13.94 5.87
CA LEU A 260 -20.16 13.03 7.00
C LEU A 260 -18.86 13.11 7.79
N LEU A 261 -18.98 13.26 9.09
CA LEU A 261 -17.88 13.14 10.04
C LEU A 261 -17.94 11.76 10.69
N VAL A 262 -16.83 11.02 10.66
CA VAL A 262 -16.74 9.69 11.27
C VAL A 262 -15.51 9.63 12.19
N PRO A 263 -15.66 10.00 13.48
CA PRO A 263 -14.55 9.99 14.43
C PRO A 263 -14.04 8.57 14.73
N ASP A 264 -12.81 8.44 15.22
CA ASP A 264 -12.24 7.14 15.65
C ASP A 264 -12.85 6.71 16.97
N PHE A 265 -13.07 7.68 17.86
CA PHE A 265 -13.63 7.47 19.18
C PHE A 265 -14.73 8.46 19.49
N VAL A 266 -15.74 7.97 20.20
CA VAL A 266 -16.74 8.79 20.89
C VAL A 266 -16.59 8.56 22.38
N PHE A 267 -16.43 9.64 23.12
CA PHE A 267 -16.37 9.64 24.58
C PHE A 267 -17.72 10.13 25.11
N HIS A 268 -18.39 9.28 25.90
CA HIS A 268 -19.62 9.64 26.60
C HIS A 268 -19.32 9.81 28.09
N HIS A 269 -19.70 10.94 28.67
CA HIS A 269 -19.61 11.16 30.11
C HIS A 269 -20.94 10.86 30.79
N GLN A 270 -20.90 10.51 32.07
CA GLN A 270 -22.09 10.22 32.89
C GLN A 270 -23.05 11.42 33.05
N ASP A 271 -22.57 12.65 32.84
CA ASP A 271 -23.43 13.86 32.86
C ASP A 271 -24.13 14.14 31.52
N GLY A 272 -23.93 13.29 30.51
CA GLY A 272 -24.50 13.44 29.17
C GLY A 272 -23.61 14.19 28.18
N THR A 273 -22.42 14.63 28.56
CA THR A 273 -21.46 15.25 27.63
C THR A 273 -20.92 14.23 26.63
N GLU A 274 -20.89 14.60 25.35
CA GLU A 274 -20.28 13.80 24.28
C GLU A 274 -19.10 14.53 23.64
N VAL A 275 -17.98 13.83 23.48
CA VAL A 275 -16.76 14.34 22.81
C VAL A 275 -16.34 13.38 21.72
N LEU A 276 -16.08 13.94 20.54
CA LEU A 276 -15.66 13.20 19.35
C LEU A 276 -14.15 13.36 19.19
N LEU A 277 -13.43 12.29 18.89
CA LEU A 277 -11.99 12.31 18.64
C LEU A 277 -11.67 11.61 17.34
N GLU A 278 -10.92 12.31 16.50
CA GLU A 278 -10.37 11.81 15.24
C GLU A 278 -8.83 11.91 15.28
N ILE A 279 -8.17 10.83 14.92
CA ILE A 279 -6.73 10.71 14.81
C ILE A 279 -6.36 10.97 13.36
N VAL A 280 -5.73 12.11 13.14
CA VAL A 280 -5.26 12.49 11.80
C VAL A 280 -3.83 11.99 11.61
N GLY A 281 -3.61 11.13 10.60
CA GLY A 281 -2.28 10.57 10.32
C GLY A 281 -1.34 11.53 9.57
N TYR A 282 -1.87 12.26 8.58
CA TYR A 282 -1.14 13.26 7.79
C TYR A 282 -1.78 14.63 7.95
N TRP A 283 -0.99 15.69 7.94
CA TRP A 283 -1.48 17.07 7.99
C TRP A 283 -0.69 17.92 6.98
N THR A 284 -1.32 18.99 6.49
CA THR A 284 -0.74 19.98 5.56
C THR A 284 -0.59 21.33 6.22
#